data_AF-A0A914QFY5-F1
#
_entry.id   AF-A0A914QFY5-F1
#
_cell.length_a   1.000
_cell.length_b   1.000
_cell.length_c   1.000
_cell.angle_alpha   90.00
_cell.angle_beta   90.00
_cell.angle_gamma   90.00
#
_symmetry.space_group_name_H-M   'P 1'
#
loop_
_entity.id
_entity.type
_entity.pdbx_description
1 polymer ?
#
loop_
_entity_poly.entity_id
_entity_poly.type
_entity_poly.pdbx_seq_one_letter_code
_entity_poly.pdbx_strand_id
1 'polypeptide(L)'
;MKVPFLYELGVLTDWIWKDTSLNLGDWITLHDIYQKIANLKCIRKWEEDFPSPKGVKQRPFIKYGYGGVLLVLIILIIWFPLVLFSMANTVGTRSTPVMCTCRLSIAGYQPLFDSTAQLGDIQPLSSAEYEALYYKYRNSKTALSYIADYTELDVVKATINGNSASRWQISPPAREYLMSNLNGSNSMSMQFEWNFKRAPDENLQYGVVEDFRIIELPPGDKIRQDLISMIDGNSTTPM
;
A
#
# COMPACT_ATOMS: atom_id res chain seq x y z
N MET A 1 9.49 -13.81 43.21
CA MET A 1 9.82 -12.56 42.49
C MET A 1 9.18 -12.58 41.11
N LYS A 2 8.20 -11.72 40.83
CA LYS A 2 7.68 -11.50 39.46
C LYS A 2 7.60 -10.01 39.07
N VAL A 3 7.94 -9.12 40.00
CA VAL A 3 7.98 -7.67 39.76
C VAL A 3 9.45 -7.31 39.50
N PRO A 4 9.77 -6.69 38.36
CA PRO A 4 11.14 -6.26 38.06
C PRO A 4 11.61 -5.22 39.09
N PHE A 5 12.90 -5.23 39.41
CA PHE A 5 13.61 -4.30 40.32
C PHE A 5 13.15 -4.24 41.79
N LEU A 6 11.96 -4.71 42.14
CA LEU A 6 11.43 -4.62 43.50
C LEU A 6 12.32 -5.33 44.54
N TYR A 7 12.85 -6.49 44.17
CA TYR A 7 13.77 -7.23 45.04
C TYR A 7 15.09 -6.47 45.23
N GLU A 8 15.66 -5.98 44.14
CA GLU A 8 16.96 -5.31 44.14
C GLU A 8 16.90 -4.03 44.98
N LEU A 9 15.86 -3.21 44.77
CA LEU A 9 15.61 -2.01 45.58
C LEU A 9 15.36 -2.34 47.05
N GLY A 10 14.66 -3.44 47.33
CA GLY A 10 14.42 -3.92 48.69
C GLY A 10 15.71 -4.27 49.41
N VAL A 11 16.62 -5.03 48.78
CA VAL A 11 17.91 -5.42 49.36
C VAL A 11 18.82 -4.21 49.58
N LEU A 12 18.84 -3.26 48.63
CA LEU A 12 19.62 -2.01 48.76
C LEU A 12 19.11 -1.13 49.89
N THR A 13 17.79 -0.97 50.00
CA THR A 13 17.19 -0.22 51.11
C THR A 13 17.50 -0.94 52.44
N ASP A 14 17.39 -2.26 52.49
CA ASP A 14 17.70 -3.01 53.71
C ASP A 14 19.17 -2.85 54.14
N TRP A 15 20.10 -2.70 53.19
CA TRP A 15 21.51 -2.44 53.47
C TRP A 15 21.76 -1.01 53.98
N ILE A 16 21.14 0.00 53.34
CA ILE A 16 21.34 1.42 53.69
C ILE A 16 20.86 1.73 55.11
N TRP A 17 19.75 1.11 55.53
CA TRP A 17 19.04 1.46 56.76
C TRP A 17 19.32 0.51 57.94
N LYS A 18 20.15 -0.53 57.76
CA LYS A 18 20.56 -1.44 58.84
C LYS A 18 22.04 -1.25 59.16
N ASP A 19 22.33 -1.22 60.46
CA ASP A 19 23.71 -1.26 60.94
C ASP A 19 24.32 -2.64 60.67
N THR A 20 25.11 -2.75 59.59
CA THR A 20 25.79 -3.98 59.19
C THR A 20 27.29 -3.73 58.98
N SER A 21 28.11 -4.72 59.32
CA SER A 21 29.56 -4.69 59.05
C SER A 21 29.92 -5.25 57.67
N LEU A 22 28.92 -5.74 56.92
CA LEU A 22 29.12 -6.35 55.60
C LEU A 22 29.17 -5.28 54.50
N ASN A 23 30.11 -5.46 53.58
CA ASN A 23 30.12 -4.69 52.34
C ASN A 23 28.87 -5.04 51.50
N LEU A 24 28.48 -4.14 50.60
CA LEU A 24 27.28 -4.28 49.78
C LEU A 24 27.24 -5.59 48.98
N GLY A 25 28.38 -6.02 48.41
CA GLY A 25 28.48 -7.28 47.66
C GLY A 25 28.22 -8.52 48.53
N ASP A 26 28.74 -8.53 49.76
CA ASP A 26 28.55 -9.63 50.70
C ASP A 26 27.11 -9.66 51.23
N TRP A 27 26.50 -8.48 51.42
CA TRP A 27 25.09 -8.34 51.80
C TRP A 27 24.14 -8.86 50.73
N ILE A 28 24.37 -8.53 49.46
CA ILE A 28 23.59 -9.05 48.33
C ILE A 28 23.75 -10.58 48.24
N THR A 29 24.97 -11.10 48.41
CA THR A 29 25.23 -12.55 48.39
C THR A 29 24.50 -13.27 49.52
N LEU A 30 24.51 -12.70 50.73
CA LEU A 30 23.78 -13.22 51.88
C LEU A 30 22.26 -13.29 51.61
N HIS A 31 21.69 -12.22 51.04
CA HIS A 31 20.27 -12.18 50.69
C HIS A 31 19.90 -13.20 49.60
N ASP A 32 20.73 -13.38 48.57
CA ASP A 32 20.51 -14.40 47.54
C ASP A 32 20.52 -15.82 48.13
N ILE A 33 21.49 -16.15 48.98
CA ILE A 33 21.54 -17.44 49.70
C ILE A 33 20.30 -17.62 50.57
N TYR A 34 19.91 -16.58 51.33
CA TYR A 34 18.72 -16.62 52.17
C TYR A 34 17.45 -16.91 51.34
N GLN A 35 17.26 -16.24 50.21
CA GLN A 35 16.10 -16.47 49.33
C GLN A 35 16.07 -17.90 48.77
N LYS A 36 17.23 -18.42 48.34
CA LYS A 36 17.36 -19.81 47.87
C LYS A 36 17.00 -20.81 48.97
N ILE A 37 17.52 -20.62 50.18
CA ILE A 37 17.23 -21.48 51.34
C ILE A 37 15.76 -21.39 51.74
N ALA A 38 15.19 -20.18 51.76
CA ALA A 38 13.78 -19.95 52.09
C ALA A 38 12.86 -20.67 51.09
N ASN A 39 13.17 -20.59 49.78
CA ASN A 39 12.43 -21.30 48.75
C ASN A 39 12.55 -22.83 48.93
N LEU A 40 13.76 -23.34 49.13
CA LEU A 40 13.98 -24.77 49.40
C LEU A 40 13.24 -25.26 50.65
N LYS A 41 13.21 -24.45 51.71
CA LYS A 41 12.46 -24.75 52.94
C LYS A 41 10.96 -24.79 52.67
N CYS A 42 10.43 -23.88 51.86
CA CYS A 42 9.03 -23.91 51.44
C CYS A 42 8.70 -25.15 50.60
N ILE A 43 9.58 -25.52 49.65
CA ILE A 43 9.41 -26.72 48.82
C ILE A 43 9.40 -27.98 49.71
N ARG A 44 10.36 -28.11 50.63
CA ARG A 44 10.42 -29.25 51.55
C ARG A 44 9.20 -29.35 52.45
N LYS A 45 8.74 -28.22 52.99
CA LYS A 45 7.50 -28.17 53.77
C LYS A 45 6.29 -28.57 52.93
N TRP A 46 6.22 -28.12 51.68
CA TRP A 46 5.16 -28.50 50.76
C TRP A 46 5.19 -30.01 50.42
N GLU A 47 6.37 -30.59 50.24
CA GLU A 47 6.53 -32.05 50.06
C GLU A 47 6.14 -32.86 51.31
N GLU A 48 6.37 -32.32 52.51
CA GLU A 48 5.98 -32.91 53.78
C GLU A 48 4.45 -32.85 54.01
N ASP A 49 3.86 -31.67 53.80
CA ASP A 49 2.42 -31.44 53.95
C ASP A 49 1.60 -32.17 52.87
N PHE A 50 2.17 -32.38 51.67
CA PHE A 50 1.53 -33.05 50.53
C PHE A 50 2.40 -34.18 49.96
N PRO A 51 2.50 -35.33 50.66
CA PRO A 51 3.37 -36.43 50.25
C PRO A 51 2.88 -37.07 48.95
N SER A 52 3.72 -37.02 47.93
CA SER A 52 3.48 -37.73 46.67
C SER A 52 4.04 -39.16 46.74
N PRO A 53 3.30 -40.18 46.27
CA PRO A 53 3.79 -41.56 46.30
C PRO A 53 5.01 -41.72 45.39
N LYS A 54 6.14 -42.13 45.97
CA LYS A 54 7.40 -42.34 45.25
C LYS A 54 7.33 -43.63 44.44
N GLY A 55 7.80 -43.61 43.19
CA GLY A 55 7.82 -44.78 42.31
C GLY A 55 6.50 -45.12 41.61
N VAL A 56 5.47 -44.27 41.74
CA VAL A 56 4.17 -44.45 41.06
C VAL A 56 4.06 -43.52 39.85
N LYS A 57 3.42 -44.00 38.78
CA LYS A 57 3.14 -43.20 37.57
C LYS A 57 2.32 -41.96 37.95
N GLN A 58 2.80 -40.78 37.53
CA GLN A 58 2.06 -39.53 37.71
C GLN A 58 0.71 -39.55 36.99
N ARG A 59 -0.31 -38.92 37.59
CA ARG A 59 -1.66 -38.86 37.02
C ARG A 59 -1.61 -38.21 35.63
N PRO A 60 -2.19 -38.85 34.58
CA PRO A 60 -2.18 -38.33 33.22
C PRO A 60 -2.66 -36.88 33.11
N PHE A 61 -3.70 -36.53 33.87
CA PHE A 61 -4.26 -35.17 33.88
C PHE A 61 -3.24 -34.10 34.25
N ILE A 62 -2.38 -34.35 35.26
CA ILE A 62 -1.37 -33.37 35.69
C ILE A 62 -0.29 -33.23 34.62
N LYS A 63 0.14 -34.36 34.03
CA LYS A 63 1.18 -34.38 32.99
C LYS A 63 0.73 -33.67 31.72
N TYR A 64 -0.45 -34.03 31.21
CA TYR A 64 -0.99 -33.46 29.97
C TYR A 64 -1.56 -32.07 30.17
N GLY A 65 -2.08 -31.73 31.35
CA GLY A 65 -2.54 -30.39 31.68
C GLY A 65 -1.39 -29.40 31.72
N TYR A 66 -0.38 -29.65 32.57
CA TYR A 66 0.76 -28.74 32.70
C TYR A 66 1.57 -28.65 31.39
N GLY A 67 1.85 -29.80 30.76
CA GLY A 67 2.55 -29.84 29.49
C GLY A 67 1.75 -29.20 28.34
N GLY A 68 0.44 -29.43 28.30
CA GLY A 68 -0.45 -28.89 27.27
C GLY A 68 -0.60 -27.37 27.36
N VAL A 69 -0.78 -26.83 28.57
CA VAL A 69 -0.83 -25.38 28.80
C VAL A 69 0.47 -24.72 28.35
N LEU A 70 1.62 -25.30 28.70
CA LEU A 70 2.92 -24.77 28.30
C LEU A 70 3.13 -24.83 26.78
N LEU A 71 2.70 -25.92 26.13
CA LEU A 71 2.76 -26.08 24.67
C LEU A 71 1.87 -25.06 23.94
N VAL A 72 0.64 -24.86 24.40
CA VAL A 72 -0.29 -23.86 23.83
C VAL A 72 0.28 -22.45 23.96
N LEU A 73 0.88 -22.12 25.11
CA LEU A 73 1.50 -20.81 25.35
C LEU A 73 2.64 -20.55 24.36
N ILE A 74 3.50 -21.56 24.10
CA ILE A 74 4.57 -21.46 23.10
C ILE A 74 4.01 -21.23 21.70
N ILE A 75 2.99 -22.00 21.28
CA ILE A 75 2.35 -21.82 19.98
C ILE A 75 1.79 -20.39 19.86
N LEU A 76 1.12 -19.90 20.90
CA LEU A 76 0.57 -18.54 20.92
C LEU A 76 1.69 -17.50 20.77
N ILE A 77 2.80 -17.61 21.49
CA ILE A 77 3.93 -16.67 21.36
C ILE A 77 4.48 -16.63 19.92
N ILE A 78 4.49 -17.75 19.21
CA ILE A 78 5.00 -17.82 17.83
C ILE A 78 3.95 -17.31 16.83
N TRP A 79 2.68 -17.70 16.98
CA TRP A 79 1.61 -17.40 16.02
C TRP A 79 1.00 -16.02 16.21
N PHE A 80 0.89 -15.54 17.44
CA PHE A 80 0.23 -14.27 17.74
C PHE A 80 0.92 -13.05 17.07
N PRO A 81 2.26 -12.92 17.05
CA PRO A 81 2.93 -11.86 16.30
C PRO A 81 2.65 -11.91 14.80
N LEU A 82 2.54 -13.12 14.23
CA LEU A 82 2.21 -13.30 12.81
C LEU A 82 0.79 -12.84 12.50
N VAL A 83 -0.17 -13.15 13.38
CA VAL A 83 -1.56 -12.68 13.27
C VAL A 83 -1.60 -11.15 13.34
N LEU A 84 -0.92 -10.55 14.32
CA LEU A 84 -0.84 -9.09 14.44
C LEU A 84 -0.22 -8.44 13.21
N PHE A 85 0.85 -9.01 12.64
CA PHE A 85 1.47 -8.50 11.42
C PHE A 85 0.50 -8.56 10.22
N SER A 86 -0.26 -9.65 10.09
CA SER A 86 -1.26 -9.78 9.02
C SER A 86 -2.40 -8.76 9.13
N MET A 87 -2.78 -8.38 10.34
CA MET A 87 -3.81 -7.37 10.60
C MET A 87 -3.27 -5.94 10.49
N ALA A 88 -2.01 -5.70 10.86
CA ALA A 88 -1.43 -4.35 10.86
C ALA A 88 -1.20 -3.80 9.44
N ASN A 89 -0.90 -4.67 8.47
CA ASN A 89 -0.63 -4.27 7.09
C ASN A 89 -1.90 -4.09 6.23
N THR A 90 -3.10 -4.19 6.80
CA THR A 90 -4.35 -4.03 6.02
C THR A 90 -4.76 -2.57 5.80
N VAL A 91 -3.91 -1.60 6.14
CA VAL A 91 -4.19 -0.19 5.86
C VAL A 91 -3.73 0.11 4.43
N GLY A 92 -4.60 -0.15 3.46
CA GLY A 92 -4.38 0.28 2.08
C GLY A 92 -4.34 1.81 2.02
N THR A 93 -3.22 2.39 1.59
CA THR A 93 -3.15 3.81 1.28
C THR A 93 -3.76 4.04 -0.10
N ARG A 94 -4.57 5.09 -0.22
CA ARG A 94 -5.23 5.44 -1.48
C ARG A 94 -4.22 6.09 -2.41
N SER A 95 -4.27 5.72 -3.69
CA SER A 95 -3.31 6.19 -4.69
C SER A 95 -4.01 6.95 -5.82
N THR A 96 -4.69 8.05 -5.47
CA THR A 96 -5.36 8.90 -6.45
C THR A 96 -4.34 9.75 -7.25
N PRO A 97 -4.50 9.90 -8.57
CA PRO A 97 -3.63 10.76 -9.36
C PRO A 97 -3.84 12.24 -9.00
N VAL A 98 -2.74 12.98 -8.97
CA VAL A 98 -2.68 14.44 -8.73
C VAL A 98 -2.70 15.22 -10.05
N MET A 99 -2.22 14.59 -11.12
CA MET A 99 -2.11 15.20 -12.43
C MET A 99 -2.37 14.15 -13.51
N CYS A 100 -3.12 14.54 -14.54
CA CYS A 100 -3.40 13.74 -15.72
C CYS A 100 -3.02 14.57 -16.94
N THR A 101 -2.11 14.07 -17.75
CA THR A 101 -1.66 14.72 -18.99
C THR A 101 -2.08 13.86 -20.16
N CYS A 102 -2.77 14.45 -21.14
CA CYS A 102 -3.11 13.78 -22.38
C CYS A 102 -2.44 14.48 -23.56
N ARG A 103 -1.82 13.68 -24.44
CA ARG A 103 -1.14 14.16 -25.65
C ARG A 103 -1.66 13.45 -26.88
N LEU A 104 -1.85 14.21 -27.95
CA LEU A 104 -2.16 13.67 -29.27
C LEU A 104 -1.06 14.07 -30.25
N SER A 105 -0.39 13.09 -30.85
CA SER A 105 0.66 13.30 -31.85
C SER A 105 0.36 12.52 -33.13
N ILE A 106 0.90 12.97 -34.26
CA ILE A 106 0.83 12.26 -35.55
C ILE A 106 2.24 11.93 -35.97
N ALA A 107 2.53 10.68 -36.32
CA ALA A 107 3.75 10.21 -37.00
C ALA A 107 5.08 10.81 -36.47
N GLY A 108 5.20 11.03 -35.15
CA GLY A 108 6.39 11.59 -34.52
C GLY A 108 6.62 13.10 -34.71
N TYR A 109 5.66 13.81 -35.31
CA TYR A 109 5.64 15.28 -35.33
C TYR A 109 5.28 15.83 -33.94
N GLN A 110 5.48 17.13 -33.77
CA GLN A 110 5.09 17.82 -32.54
C GLN A 110 3.60 17.61 -32.23
N PRO A 111 3.24 17.41 -30.95
CA PRO A 111 1.88 17.07 -30.56
C PRO A 111 0.89 18.16 -30.98
N LEU A 112 -0.23 17.72 -31.56
CA LEU A 112 -1.35 18.58 -31.94
C LEU A 112 -2.11 19.08 -30.71
N PHE A 113 -2.15 18.26 -29.66
CA PHE A 113 -2.85 18.53 -28.43
C PHE A 113 -1.95 18.13 -27.25
N ASP A 114 -1.79 19.05 -26.31
CA ASP A 114 -1.20 18.79 -25.00
C ASP A 114 -2.08 19.49 -23.97
N SER A 115 -2.72 18.72 -23.09
CA SER A 115 -3.57 19.24 -22.04
C SER A 115 -3.33 18.49 -20.74
N THR A 116 -3.21 19.26 -19.67
CA THR A 116 -2.96 18.76 -18.32
C THR A 116 -4.13 19.15 -17.43
N ALA A 117 -4.80 18.15 -16.86
CA ALA A 117 -5.73 18.31 -15.75
C ALA A 117 -4.97 18.19 -14.41
N GLN A 118 -5.23 19.11 -13.49
CA GLN A 118 -4.64 19.13 -12.15
C GLN A 118 -5.70 18.80 -11.08
N LEU A 119 -5.32 18.87 -9.79
CA LEU A 119 -6.16 18.56 -8.62
C LEU A 119 -7.59 19.13 -8.65
N GLY A 120 -7.81 20.32 -9.21
CA GLY A 120 -9.16 20.89 -9.31
C GLY A 120 -10.09 20.18 -10.30
N ASP A 121 -9.51 19.60 -11.35
CA ASP A 121 -10.20 18.96 -12.45
C ASP A 121 -10.26 17.42 -12.30
N ILE A 122 -9.50 16.88 -11.33
CA ILE A 122 -9.49 15.46 -10.96
C ILE A 122 -10.23 15.31 -9.66
N GLN A 123 -11.47 14.82 -9.73
CA GLN A 123 -12.32 14.67 -8.55
C GLN A 123 -12.73 13.19 -8.38
N PRO A 124 -12.81 12.68 -7.14
CA PRO A 124 -13.39 11.36 -6.90
C PRO A 124 -14.84 11.34 -7.38
N LEU A 125 -15.30 10.16 -7.80
CA LEU A 125 -16.69 10.02 -8.22
C LEU A 125 -17.64 10.29 -7.05
N SER A 126 -18.73 10.98 -7.33
CA SER A 126 -19.87 11.01 -6.40
C SER A 126 -20.52 9.62 -6.33
N SER A 127 -21.17 9.29 -5.22
CA SER A 127 -21.86 8.00 -5.05
C SER A 127 -22.87 7.74 -6.18
N ALA A 128 -23.57 8.78 -6.65
CA ALA A 128 -24.50 8.69 -7.78
C ALA A 128 -23.81 8.39 -9.12
N GLU A 129 -22.64 8.97 -9.39
CA GLU A 129 -21.86 8.68 -10.60
C GLU A 129 -21.28 7.26 -10.58
N TYR A 130 -20.86 6.78 -9.41
CA TYR A 130 -20.38 5.41 -9.23
C TYR A 130 -21.52 4.39 -9.42
N GLU A 131 -22.71 4.64 -8.86
CA GLU A 131 -23.90 3.81 -9.13
C GLU A 131 -24.27 3.79 -10.61
N ALA A 132 -24.18 4.94 -11.30
CA ALA A 132 -24.42 5.00 -12.74
C ALA A 132 -23.40 4.17 -13.54
N LEU A 133 -22.12 4.18 -13.14
CA LEU A 133 -21.08 3.33 -13.72
C LEU A 133 -21.40 1.84 -13.52
N TYR A 134 -21.81 1.46 -12.30
CA TYR A 134 -22.19 0.10 -11.97
C TYR A 134 -23.41 -0.36 -12.81
N TYR A 135 -24.42 0.50 -12.92
CA TYR A 135 -25.62 0.23 -13.72
C TYR A 135 -25.30 0.06 -15.20
N LYS A 136 -24.38 0.87 -15.75
CA LYS A 136 -23.95 0.77 -17.16
C LYS A 136 -23.34 -0.60 -17.49
N TYR A 137 -22.60 -1.19 -16.55
CA TYR A 137 -21.91 -2.47 -16.74
C TYR A 137 -22.63 -3.67 -16.12
N ARG A 138 -23.89 -3.52 -15.66
CA ARG A 138 -24.67 -4.56 -14.99
C ARG A 138 -24.79 -5.90 -15.73
N ASN A 139 -24.68 -5.89 -17.07
CA ASN A 139 -24.81 -7.08 -17.89
C ASN A 139 -23.49 -7.86 -18.06
N SER A 140 -22.35 -7.28 -17.69
CA SER A 140 -21.03 -7.89 -17.84
C SER A 140 -20.48 -8.33 -16.48
N LYS A 141 -20.49 -9.64 -16.22
CA LYS A 141 -19.98 -10.22 -14.96
C LYS A 141 -18.50 -9.87 -14.72
N THR A 142 -17.68 -9.88 -15.77
CA THR A 142 -16.26 -9.54 -15.68
C THR A 142 -16.04 -8.09 -15.26
N ALA A 143 -16.79 -7.16 -15.84
CA ALA A 143 -16.69 -5.74 -15.49
C ALA A 143 -17.16 -5.48 -14.05
N LEU A 144 -18.25 -6.13 -13.61
CA LEU A 144 -18.73 -6.01 -12.24
C LEU A 144 -17.74 -6.55 -11.21
N SER A 145 -17.11 -7.69 -11.49
CA SER A 145 -16.07 -8.23 -10.62
C SER A 145 -14.87 -7.29 -10.50
N TYR A 146 -14.48 -6.65 -11.60
CA TYR A 146 -13.37 -5.69 -11.59
C TYR A 146 -13.72 -4.40 -10.83
N ILE A 147 -14.92 -3.87 -11.03
CA ILE A 147 -15.38 -2.65 -10.34
C ILE A 147 -15.54 -2.90 -8.83
N ALA A 148 -15.92 -4.12 -8.42
CA ALA A 148 -16.11 -4.48 -7.02
C ALA A 148 -14.84 -4.41 -6.15
N ASP A 149 -13.65 -4.45 -6.76
CA ASP A 149 -12.37 -4.29 -6.07
C ASP A 149 -12.07 -2.83 -5.70
N TYR A 150 -12.84 -1.86 -6.19
CA TYR A 150 -12.63 -0.42 -6.00
C TYR A 150 -13.84 0.25 -5.34
N THR A 151 -13.58 1.20 -4.45
CA THR A 151 -14.63 2.06 -3.87
C THR A 151 -14.85 3.34 -4.69
N GLU A 152 -15.93 4.08 -4.44
CA GLU A 152 -16.17 5.36 -5.12
C GLU A 152 -15.04 6.40 -4.90
N LEU A 153 -14.27 6.24 -3.83
CA LEU A 153 -13.13 7.10 -3.50
C LEU A 153 -11.85 6.72 -4.25
N ASP A 154 -11.75 5.49 -4.75
CA ASP A 154 -10.60 5.02 -5.52
C ASP A 154 -10.73 5.34 -7.02
N VAL A 155 -11.97 5.58 -7.48
CA VAL A 155 -12.27 5.94 -8.87
C VAL A 155 -12.37 7.46 -8.97
N VAL A 156 -11.56 8.04 -9.87
CA VAL A 156 -11.54 9.47 -10.12
C VAL A 156 -11.98 9.80 -11.54
N LYS A 157 -12.63 10.95 -11.69
CA LYS A 157 -12.99 11.56 -12.96
C LYS A 157 -12.03 12.70 -13.24
N ALA A 158 -11.22 12.56 -14.28
CA ALA A 158 -10.35 13.62 -14.78
C ALA A 158 -11.06 14.40 -15.88
N THR A 159 -11.35 15.67 -15.63
CA THR A 159 -11.97 16.58 -16.61
C THR A 159 -10.87 17.29 -17.39
N ILE A 160 -10.67 16.91 -18.65
CA ILE A 160 -9.61 17.49 -19.48
C ILE A 160 -10.21 18.58 -20.36
N ASN A 161 -9.54 19.73 -20.43
CA ASN A 161 -9.94 20.80 -21.34
C ASN A 161 -9.71 20.35 -22.80
N GLY A 162 -10.74 20.46 -23.65
CA GLY A 162 -10.67 20.13 -25.07
C GLY A 162 -9.78 21.07 -25.89
N ASN A 163 -9.45 22.25 -25.36
CA ASN A 163 -8.46 23.14 -25.94
C ASN A 163 -7.06 22.79 -25.44
N SER A 164 -6.09 22.70 -26.37
CA SER A 164 -4.69 22.47 -26.02
C SER A 164 -4.15 23.61 -25.15
N ALA A 165 -3.41 23.27 -24.10
CA ALA A 165 -2.75 24.23 -23.22
C ALA A 165 -1.57 24.93 -23.90
N SER A 166 -0.99 24.28 -24.92
CA SER A 166 0.12 24.82 -25.70
C SER A 166 -0.29 25.05 -27.16
N ARG A 167 0.29 26.10 -27.76
CA ARG A 167 0.19 26.34 -29.21
C ARG A 167 0.98 25.27 -29.95
N TRP A 168 0.47 24.80 -31.08
CA TRP A 168 1.20 23.89 -31.96
C TRP A 168 2.43 24.57 -32.55
N GLN A 169 3.63 24.14 -32.17
CA GLN A 169 4.91 24.78 -32.52
C GLN A 169 5.58 24.20 -33.77
N ILE A 170 4.81 23.58 -34.67
CA ILE A 170 5.36 22.90 -35.86
C ILE A 170 6.12 23.89 -36.74
N SER A 171 7.31 23.50 -37.22
CA SER A 171 8.06 24.34 -38.14
C SER A 171 7.37 24.37 -39.51
N PRO A 172 7.41 25.50 -40.25
CA PRO A 172 6.76 25.58 -41.57
C PRO A 172 7.17 24.46 -42.54
N PRO A 173 8.46 24.06 -42.63
CA PRO A 173 8.85 22.92 -43.45
C PRO A 173 8.22 21.61 -42.96
N ALA A 174 8.22 21.36 -41.64
CA ALA A 174 7.62 20.14 -41.09
C ALA A 174 6.10 20.08 -41.34
N ARG A 175 5.41 21.22 -41.36
CA ARG A 175 3.99 21.31 -41.72
C ARG A 175 3.76 20.91 -43.17
N GLU A 176 4.59 21.38 -44.10
CA GLU A 176 4.52 20.99 -45.52
C GLU A 176 4.81 19.49 -45.72
N TYR A 177 5.82 18.96 -45.03
CA TYR A 177 6.12 17.52 -45.03
C TYR A 177 4.99 16.69 -44.42
N LEU A 178 4.35 17.15 -43.35
CA LEU A 178 3.20 16.47 -42.75
C LEU A 178 2.04 16.41 -43.76
N MET A 179 1.73 17.52 -44.43
CA MET A 179 0.68 17.56 -45.45
C MET A 179 0.99 16.66 -46.65
N SER A 180 2.23 16.64 -47.12
CA SER A 180 2.62 15.76 -48.23
C SER A 180 2.56 14.28 -47.84
N ASN A 181 2.95 13.94 -46.61
CA ASN A 181 2.84 12.59 -46.07
C ASN A 181 1.39 12.15 -45.88
N LEU A 182 0.52 13.04 -45.39
CA LEU A 182 -0.91 12.75 -45.25
C LEU A 182 -1.58 12.48 -46.61
N ASN A 183 -1.19 13.20 -47.66
CA ASN A 183 -1.66 12.99 -49.03
C ASN A 183 -0.96 11.80 -49.74
N GLY A 184 0.15 11.33 -49.19
CA GLY A 184 0.92 10.22 -49.73
C GLY A 184 0.28 8.84 -49.50
N SER A 185 0.87 7.83 -50.16
CA SER A 185 0.45 6.42 -50.05
C SER A 185 1.03 5.69 -48.83
N ASN A 186 1.91 6.33 -48.06
CA ASN A 186 2.53 5.72 -46.89
C ASN A 186 1.52 5.60 -45.73
N SER A 187 1.60 4.52 -44.95
CA SER A 187 0.85 4.40 -43.69
C SER A 187 1.37 5.41 -42.67
N MET A 188 0.45 5.98 -41.91
CA MET A 188 0.74 6.94 -40.84
C MET A 188 -0.07 6.51 -39.63
N SER A 189 0.37 6.90 -38.45
CA SER A 189 -0.34 6.64 -37.23
C SER A 189 -0.48 7.90 -36.40
N MET A 190 -1.58 7.97 -35.67
CA MET A 190 -1.85 8.96 -34.65
C MET A 190 -1.72 8.28 -33.30
N GLN A 191 -1.05 8.91 -32.36
CA GLN A 191 -0.80 8.36 -31.04
C GLN A 191 -1.46 9.26 -30.00
N PHE A 192 -2.35 8.66 -29.21
CA PHE A 192 -2.97 9.29 -28.05
C PHE A 192 -2.36 8.72 -26.79
N GLU A 193 -1.63 9.54 -26.05
CA GLU A 193 -0.91 9.17 -24.84
C GLU A 193 -1.61 9.77 -23.62
N TRP A 194 -1.65 9.01 -22.52
CA TRP A 194 -2.08 9.53 -21.23
C TRP A 194 -1.04 9.20 -20.15
N ASN A 195 -0.77 10.19 -19.32
CA ASN A 195 0.19 10.10 -18.22
C ASN A 195 -0.49 10.53 -16.93
N PHE A 196 -0.51 9.64 -15.94
CA PHE A 196 -1.04 9.88 -14.60
C PHE A 196 0.10 9.98 -13.61
N LYS A 197 0.22 11.12 -12.95
CA LYS A 197 1.17 11.32 -11.86
C LYS A 197 0.43 11.29 -10.53
N ARG A 198 0.96 10.53 -9.58
CA ARG A 198 0.44 10.35 -8.22
C ARG A 198 1.21 11.24 -7.23
N ALA A 199 0.60 11.51 -6.08
CA ALA A 199 1.31 12.17 -4.99
C ALA A 199 2.49 11.27 -4.54
N PRO A 200 3.64 11.87 -4.19
CA PRO A 200 4.72 11.10 -3.58
C PRO A 200 4.23 10.55 -2.23
N ASP A 201 4.13 9.23 -2.13
CA ASP A 201 3.92 8.47 -0.89
C ASP A 201 5.17 7.60 -0.72
N GLU A 202 5.72 7.55 0.49
CA GLU A 202 6.88 6.71 0.83
C GLU A 202 6.62 5.22 0.53
N ASN A 203 5.34 4.82 0.44
CA ASN A 203 4.90 3.46 0.14
C ASN A 203 4.54 3.23 -1.34
N LEU A 204 4.52 4.26 -2.20
CA LEU A 204 4.17 4.12 -3.62
C LEU A 204 5.44 3.95 -4.49
N GLN A 205 5.64 2.74 -5.01
CA GLN A 205 6.79 2.40 -5.88
C GLN A 205 6.77 3.11 -7.25
N TYR A 206 5.61 3.56 -7.74
CA TYR A 206 5.44 4.17 -9.06
C TYR A 206 4.68 5.49 -8.96
N GLY A 207 5.42 6.60 -9.02
CA GLY A 207 4.86 7.95 -8.98
C GLY A 207 4.22 8.41 -10.29
N VAL A 208 4.49 7.72 -11.41
CA VAL A 208 3.99 8.03 -12.74
C VAL A 208 3.60 6.75 -13.46
N VAL A 209 2.42 6.74 -14.07
CA VAL A 209 1.91 5.66 -14.92
C VAL A 209 1.57 6.26 -16.28
N GLU A 210 2.11 5.69 -17.35
CA GLU A 210 1.85 6.14 -18.72
C GLU A 210 1.47 4.97 -19.61
N ASP A 211 0.58 5.24 -20.56
CA ASP A 211 0.20 4.30 -21.61
C ASP A 211 -0.30 5.09 -22.82
N PHE A 212 -0.39 4.42 -23.98
CA PHE A 212 -0.75 5.06 -25.24
C PHE A 212 -1.59 4.16 -26.12
N ARG A 213 -2.38 4.78 -26.98
CA ARG A 213 -3.15 4.12 -28.03
C ARG A 213 -2.73 4.64 -29.39
N ILE A 214 -2.36 3.70 -30.26
CA ILE A 214 -2.09 3.98 -31.67
C ILE A 214 -3.38 3.84 -32.47
N ILE A 215 -3.64 4.82 -33.32
CA ILE A 215 -4.73 4.87 -34.29
C ILE A 215 -4.07 4.90 -35.66
N GLU A 216 -4.21 3.81 -36.40
CA GLU A 216 -3.69 3.72 -37.77
C GLU A 216 -4.52 4.59 -38.71
N LEU A 217 -3.83 5.39 -39.53
CA LEU A 217 -4.40 6.20 -40.59
C LEU A 217 -4.02 5.55 -41.91
N PRO A 218 -4.88 4.75 -42.55
CA PRO A 218 -4.57 4.16 -43.86
C PRO A 218 -4.58 5.23 -44.97
N PRO A 219 -3.86 5.00 -46.08
CA PRO A 219 -3.85 5.93 -47.21
C PRO A 219 -5.24 6.07 -47.83
N GLY A 220 -5.64 7.30 -48.15
CA GLY A 220 -6.95 7.60 -48.75
C GLY A 220 -8.14 7.60 -47.79
N ASP A 221 -7.91 7.46 -46.47
CA ASP A 221 -8.98 7.56 -45.48
C ASP A 221 -9.54 8.99 -45.40
N LYS A 222 -10.83 9.12 -45.08
CA LYS A 222 -11.52 10.41 -44.94
C LYS A 222 -10.88 11.28 -43.87
N ILE A 223 -10.45 10.65 -42.77
CA ILE A 223 -9.78 11.32 -41.65
C ILE A 223 -8.53 12.08 -42.11
N ARG A 224 -7.76 11.52 -43.06
CA ARG A 224 -6.57 12.20 -43.59
C ARG A 224 -6.93 13.42 -44.41
N GLN A 225 -7.95 13.32 -45.25
CA GLN A 225 -8.42 14.44 -46.09
C GLN A 225 -8.95 15.56 -45.22
N ASP A 226 -9.73 15.22 -44.19
CA ASP A 226 -10.28 16.18 -43.25
C ASP A 226 -9.13 16.85 -42.46
N LEU A 227 -8.11 16.09 -42.02
CA LEU A 227 -6.93 16.64 -41.31
C LEU A 227 -6.14 17.62 -42.19
N ILE A 228 -5.93 17.28 -43.47
CA ILE A 228 -5.27 18.18 -44.42
C ILE A 228 -6.08 19.47 -44.56
N SER A 229 -7.40 19.38 -44.72
CA SER A 229 -8.26 20.55 -44.87
C SER A 229 -8.24 21.46 -43.62
N MET A 230 -8.13 20.88 -42.43
CA MET A 230 -8.00 21.61 -41.17
C MET A 230 -6.62 22.26 -41.03
N ILE A 231 -5.54 21.56 -41.39
CA ILE A 231 -4.17 22.10 -41.33
C ILE A 231 -4.00 23.25 -42.32
N ASP A 232 -4.62 23.17 -43.50
CA ASP A 232 -4.58 24.23 -44.52
C ASP A 232 -5.43 25.46 -44.13
N GLY A 233 -6.35 25.30 -43.18
CA GLY A 233 -7.23 26.38 -42.70
C GLY A 233 -8.49 26.58 -43.56
N ASN A 234 -8.79 25.65 -44.47
CA ASN A 234 -9.95 25.71 -45.36
C ASN A 234 -11.24 25.16 -44.74
N SER A 235 -11.16 24.50 -43.58
CA SER A 235 -12.31 23.98 -42.84
C SER A 235 -12.53 24.75 -41.55
N THR A 236 -13.78 25.17 -41.30
CA THR A 236 -14.23 25.83 -40.05
C THR A 236 -15.04 24.90 -39.15
N THR A 237 -15.33 23.68 -39.60
CA THR A 237 -16.09 22.69 -38.83
C THR A 237 -15.15 21.75 -38.08
N PRO A 238 -15.28 21.63 -36.75
CA PRO A 238 -14.56 20.59 -36.00
C PRO A 238 -15.03 19.20 -36.45
N MET A 239 -14.08 18.25 -36.57
CA MET A 239 -14.35 16.82 -36.80
C MET A 239 -15.17 16.20 -35.66
#